data_AF-A0AA41CFN3-F1
#
_entry.id   AF-A0AA41CFN3-F1
#
_cell.length_a   1.000
_cell.length_b   1.000
_cell.length_c   1.000
_cell.angle_alpha   90.00
_cell.angle_beta   90.00
_cell.angle_gamma   90.00
#
_symmetry.space_group_name_H-M   'P 1'
#
loop_
_entity.id
_entity.type
_entity.pdbx_description
1 polymer ?
#
loop_
_entity_poly.entity_id
_entity_poly.type
_entity_poly.pdbx_seq_one_letter_code
_entity_poly.pdbx_strand_id
1 'polypeptide(L)'
;MNLRDLLVSAAYRDYLSELESHLIGHPFNQDAPIRAVIVRLHEEWMGYAEVTPEALLGLIEAERVQTFRYIARKLTAYMEAEGGPDNIVNEPANLHMPIGHLIEYWLHRSEGPDLRNYLRKIRMPGATAYAKETAVMFRVARMTAISQ
;
A
#
# COMPACT_ATOMS: atom_id res chain seq x y z
N MET A 1 14.90 12.73 3.03
CA MET A 1 13.46 12.80 3.31
C MET A 1 13.09 11.63 4.21
N ASN A 2 12.49 11.90 5.36
CA ASN A 2 11.93 10.84 6.22
C ASN A 2 10.48 10.52 5.80
N LEU A 3 9.86 9.49 6.41
CA LEU A 3 8.49 9.13 6.05
C LEU A 3 7.48 10.24 6.37
N ARG A 4 7.67 10.97 7.48
CA ARG A 4 6.80 12.10 7.83
C ARG A 4 6.85 13.20 6.78
N ASP A 5 8.04 13.51 6.25
CA ASP A 5 8.22 14.49 5.17
C ASP A 5 7.45 14.06 3.91
N LEU A 6 7.50 12.75 3.55
CA LEU A 6 6.71 12.21 2.45
C LEU A 6 5.21 12.38 2.69
N LEU A 7 4.71 12.02 3.87
CA LEU A 7 3.29 12.09 4.23
C LEU A 7 2.72 13.51 4.23
N VAL A 8 3.55 14.54 4.37
CA VAL A 8 3.14 15.96 4.25
C VAL A 8 3.46 16.58 2.89
N SER A 9 4.17 15.85 2.02
CA SER A 9 4.54 16.36 0.70
C SER A 9 3.31 16.58 -0.19
N ALA A 10 3.36 17.61 -1.02
CA ALA A 10 2.30 17.90 -1.97
C ALA A 10 2.06 16.72 -2.93
N ALA A 11 3.15 16.10 -3.42
CA ALA A 11 3.08 14.96 -4.34
C ALA A 11 2.33 13.76 -3.73
N TYR A 12 2.56 13.45 -2.45
CA TYR A 12 1.84 12.37 -1.78
C TYR A 12 0.38 12.73 -1.52
N ARG A 13 0.08 13.98 -1.14
CA ARG A 13 -1.31 14.42 -0.91
C ARG A 13 -2.15 14.42 -2.17
N ASP A 14 -1.56 14.84 -3.27
CA ASP A 14 -2.12 14.76 -4.61
C ASP A 14 -2.36 13.29 -5.01
N TYR A 15 -1.37 12.41 -4.77
CA TYR A 15 -1.50 10.97 -4.96
C TYR A 15 -2.67 10.36 -4.18
N LEU A 16 -2.85 10.74 -2.90
CA LEU A 16 -3.96 10.26 -2.08
C LEU A 16 -5.31 10.69 -2.61
N SER A 17 -5.44 11.94 -3.07
CA SER A 17 -6.70 12.48 -3.61
C SER A 17 -7.13 11.74 -4.87
N GLU A 18 -6.18 11.46 -5.76
CA GLU A 18 -6.46 10.63 -6.92
C GLU A 18 -6.72 9.17 -6.55
N LEU A 19 -5.95 8.59 -5.63
CA LEU A 19 -6.16 7.23 -5.16
C LEU A 19 -7.58 7.06 -4.62
N GLU A 20 -8.06 7.96 -3.76
CA GLU A 20 -9.41 7.93 -3.19
C GLU A 20 -10.48 7.85 -4.29
N SER A 21 -10.30 8.60 -5.37
CA SER A 21 -11.21 8.58 -6.54
C SER A 21 -11.28 7.20 -7.22
N HIS A 22 -10.27 6.35 -7.03
CA HIS A 22 -10.20 4.97 -7.53
C HIS A 22 -10.68 3.93 -6.51
N LEU A 23 -10.95 4.32 -5.27
CA LEU A 23 -11.38 3.45 -4.19
C LEU A 23 -12.91 3.51 -3.98
N ILE A 24 -13.67 3.23 -5.03
CA ILE A 24 -15.14 3.28 -5.00
C ILE A 24 -15.68 2.36 -3.90
N GLY A 25 -16.44 2.93 -2.96
CA GLY A 25 -17.04 2.18 -1.85
C GLY A 25 -16.13 1.97 -0.64
N HIS A 26 -14.93 2.55 -0.64
CA HIS A 26 -14.00 2.51 0.49
C HIS A 26 -13.89 3.89 1.13
N PRO A 27 -14.40 4.11 2.36
CA PRO A 27 -14.29 5.41 3.02
C PRO A 27 -12.81 5.76 3.24
N PHE A 28 -12.43 7.00 2.92
CA PHE A 28 -11.08 7.52 3.09
C PHE A 28 -11.09 8.79 3.95
N ASN A 29 -10.19 8.87 4.92
CA ASN A 29 -10.00 10.02 5.80
C ASN A 29 -8.64 10.66 5.51
N GLN A 30 -8.64 11.70 4.67
CA GLN A 30 -7.42 12.46 4.35
C GLN A 30 -6.89 13.29 5.52
N ASP A 31 -7.78 13.67 6.44
CA ASP A 31 -7.50 14.52 7.60
C ASP A 31 -7.01 13.74 8.83
N ALA A 32 -6.84 12.43 8.69
CA ALA A 32 -6.31 11.61 9.77
C ALA A 32 -4.94 12.15 10.25
N PRO A 33 -4.67 12.19 11.56
CA PRO A 33 -3.41 12.71 12.05
C PRO A 33 -2.24 11.80 11.69
N ILE A 34 -1.06 12.41 11.47
CA ILE A 34 0.20 11.68 11.34
C ILE A 34 0.61 11.18 12.73
N ARG A 35 0.27 9.93 13.05
CA ARG A 35 0.57 9.32 14.34
C ARG A 35 2.01 8.79 14.37
N ALA A 36 2.84 9.30 15.28
CA ALA A 36 4.25 8.92 15.39
C ALA A 36 4.48 7.41 15.62
N VAL A 37 3.54 6.70 16.24
CA VAL A 37 3.61 5.23 16.39
C VAL A 37 3.44 4.51 15.05
N ILE A 38 2.52 4.99 14.20
CA ILE A 38 2.28 4.41 12.87
C ILE A 38 3.44 4.72 11.93
N VAL A 39 4.00 5.94 12.01
CA VAL A 39 5.19 6.31 11.23
C VAL A 39 6.37 5.40 11.57
N ARG A 40 6.68 5.23 12.86
CA ARG A 40 7.78 4.36 13.30
C ARG A 40 7.61 2.91 12.85
N LEU A 41 6.39 2.39 12.91
CA LEU A 41 6.08 1.04 12.43
C LEU A 41 6.35 0.90 10.92
N HIS A 42 5.89 1.86 10.11
CA HIS A 42 6.14 1.85 8.68
C HIS A 42 7.62 2.04 8.35
N GLU A 43 8.36 2.89 9.07
CA GLU A 43 9.81 3.04 8.90
C GLU A 43 10.55 1.72 9.19
N GLU A 44 10.13 0.95 10.20
CA GLU A 44 10.65 -0.38 10.46
C GLU A 44 10.36 -1.35 9.30
N TRP A 45 9.13 -1.35 8.79
CA TRP A 45 8.74 -2.18 7.64
C TRP A 45 9.50 -1.81 6.37
N MET A 46 9.70 -0.51 6.13
CA MET A 46 10.52 0.00 5.05
C MET A 46 11.97 -0.47 5.18
N GLY A 47 12.53 -0.48 6.40
CA GLY A 47 13.84 -1.06 6.68
C GLY A 47 13.92 -2.55 6.33
N TYR A 48 12.88 -3.32 6.62
CA TYR A 48 12.83 -4.75 6.24
C TYR A 48 12.74 -4.99 4.74
N ALA A 49 12.18 -4.04 4.00
CA ALA A 49 12.00 -4.05 2.55
C ALA A 49 13.12 -3.31 1.79
N GLU A 50 14.09 -2.73 2.51
CA GLU A 50 15.19 -1.93 1.96
C GLU A 50 14.71 -0.82 1.01
N VAL A 51 13.61 -0.16 1.36
CA VAL A 51 13.00 0.92 0.57
C VAL A 51 13.02 2.23 1.34
N THR A 52 13.37 3.32 0.67
CA THR A 52 13.40 4.66 1.28
C THR A 52 12.13 5.47 0.96
N PRO A 53 11.81 6.52 1.74
CA PRO A 53 10.70 7.42 1.41
C PRO A 53 10.85 8.06 0.03
N GLU A 54 12.08 8.37 -0.40
CA GLU A 54 12.37 8.87 -1.74
C GLU A 54 12.07 7.83 -2.83
N ALA A 55 12.39 6.55 -2.59
CA ALA A 55 12.07 5.48 -3.52
C ALA A 55 10.55 5.30 -3.65
N LEU A 56 9.80 5.40 -2.54
CA LEU A 56 8.34 5.38 -2.57
C LEU A 56 7.76 6.60 -3.31
N LEU A 57 8.35 7.78 -3.14
CA LEU A 57 7.98 8.97 -3.91
C LEU A 57 8.18 8.73 -5.42
N GLY A 58 9.37 8.28 -5.82
CA GLY A 58 9.63 7.96 -7.22
C GLY A 58 8.70 6.87 -7.77
N LEU A 59 8.31 5.90 -6.94
CA LEU A 59 7.33 4.87 -7.30
C LEU A 59 5.94 5.47 -7.61
N ILE A 60 5.42 6.35 -6.74
CA ILE A 60 4.09 6.94 -6.96
C ILE A 60 4.05 7.95 -8.09
N GLU A 61 5.20 8.53 -8.46
CA GLU A 61 5.32 9.41 -9.63
C GLU A 61 5.41 8.60 -10.93
N ALA A 62 6.20 7.52 -10.95
CA ALA A 62 6.46 6.73 -12.15
C ALA A 62 5.37 5.70 -12.48
N GLU A 63 4.77 5.07 -11.47
CA GLU A 63 3.82 3.96 -11.64
C GLU A 63 2.47 4.23 -10.96
N ARG A 64 2.08 5.51 -10.94
CA ARG A 64 0.90 6.02 -10.24
C ARG A 64 -0.35 5.17 -10.45
N VAL A 65 -0.77 5.02 -11.70
CA VAL A 65 -1.99 4.28 -12.07
C VAL A 65 -1.89 2.79 -11.73
N GLN A 66 -0.70 2.19 -11.89
CA GLN A 66 -0.49 0.78 -11.55
C GLN A 66 -0.57 0.55 -10.04
N THR A 67 -0.02 1.46 -9.23
CA THR A 67 -0.14 1.39 -7.77
C THR A 67 -1.60 1.57 -7.32
N PHE A 68 -2.38 2.47 -7.94
CA PHE A 68 -3.82 2.61 -7.67
C PHE A 68 -4.57 1.30 -7.91
N ARG A 69 -4.37 0.68 -9.08
CA ARG A 69 -5.01 -0.59 -9.44
C ARG A 69 -4.64 -1.71 -8.48
N TYR A 70 -3.37 -1.76 -8.07
CA TYR A 70 -2.90 -2.75 -7.11
C TYR A 70 -3.56 -2.57 -5.73
N ILE A 71 -3.57 -1.35 -5.20
CA ILE A 71 -4.17 -1.01 -3.90
C ILE A 71 -5.68 -1.29 -3.93
N ALA A 72 -6.39 -0.79 -4.93
CA ALA A 72 -7.84 -1.00 -5.08
C ALA A 72 -8.17 -2.50 -5.10
N ARG A 73 -7.43 -3.29 -5.88
CA ARG A 73 -7.65 -4.74 -5.97
C ARG A 73 -7.39 -5.46 -4.65
N LYS A 74 -6.38 -5.04 -3.88
CA LYS A 74 -6.14 -5.59 -2.53
C LYS A 74 -7.28 -5.23 -1.58
N LEU A 75 -7.73 -3.99 -1.59
CA LEU A 75 -8.83 -3.56 -0.73
C LEU A 75 -10.13 -4.31 -1.08
N THR A 76 -10.46 -4.49 -2.35
CA THR A 76 -11.62 -5.30 -2.75
C THR A 76 -11.51 -6.76 -2.30
N ALA A 77 -10.31 -7.35 -2.32
CA ALA A 77 -10.12 -8.76 -1.97
C ALA A 77 -10.16 -9.03 -0.46
N TYR A 78 -9.71 -8.08 0.36
CA TYR A 78 -9.53 -8.30 1.81
C TYR A 78 -10.41 -7.43 2.70
N MET A 79 -11.16 -6.46 2.15
CA MET A 79 -12.05 -5.64 2.97
C MET A 79 -13.34 -6.40 3.28
N GLU A 80 -13.66 -6.43 4.56
CA GLU A 80 -14.94 -6.90 5.08
C GLU A 80 -15.79 -5.67 5.46
N ALA A 81 -16.56 -5.16 4.49
CA ALA A 81 -17.35 -3.93 4.67
C ALA A 81 -18.40 -4.05 5.80
N GLU A 82 -19.00 -5.23 5.92
CA GLU A 82 -20.02 -5.55 6.93
C GLU A 82 -19.42 -6.25 8.16
N GLY A 83 -18.11 -6.10 8.36
CA GLY A 83 -17.37 -6.63 9.51
C GLY A 83 -17.08 -8.12 9.51
N GLY A 84 -17.45 -8.84 8.44
CA GLY A 84 -17.09 -10.23 8.25
C GLY A 84 -17.65 -11.17 9.33
N PRO A 85 -17.08 -12.37 9.51
CA PRO A 85 -17.55 -13.34 10.49
C PRO A 85 -17.49 -12.85 11.94
N ASP A 86 -16.55 -11.95 12.24
CA ASP A 86 -16.32 -11.41 13.59
C ASP A 86 -17.09 -10.10 13.84
N ASN A 87 -17.84 -9.61 12.85
CA ASN A 87 -18.61 -8.35 12.90
C ASN A 87 -17.75 -7.11 13.25
N ILE A 88 -16.47 -7.13 12.87
CA ILE A 88 -15.52 -6.03 13.08
C ILE A 88 -15.45 -5.16 11.82
N VAL A 89 -16.19 -4.06 11.82
CA VAL A 89 -16.17 -3.10 10.71
C VAL A 89 -14.81 -2.39 10.65
N ASN A 90 -14.21 -2.35 9.45
CA ASN A 90 -12.94 -1.69 9.22
C ASN A 90 -13.06 -0.16 9.41
N GLU A 91 -12.08 0.44 10.09
CA GLU A 91 -11.96 1.90 10.10
C GLU A 91 -11.70 2.42 8.67
N PRO A 92 -12.09 3.68 8.37
CA PRO A 92 -11.76 4.31 7.10
C PRO A 92 -10.27 4.23 6.78
N ALA A 93 -9.94 3.98 5.52
CA ALA A 93 -8.59 4.12 5.02
C ALA A 93 -8.11 5.56 5.25
N ASN A 94 -6.80 5.76 5.36
CA ASN A 94 -6.23 7.08 5.61
C ASN A 94 -4.84 7.20 5.00
N LEU A 95 -4.20 8.36 5.18
CA LEU A 95 -2.89 8.66 4.62
C LEU A 95 -1.77 7.66 4.94
N HIS A 96 -1.88 6.85 6.00
CA HIS A 96 -0.87 5.83 6.31
C HIS A 96 -1.10 4.54 5.53
N MET A 97 -2.35 4.23 5.18
CA MET A 97 -2.75 2.95 4.60
C MET A 97 -1.94 2.61 3.32
N PRO A 98 -1.79 3.53 2.35
CA PRO A 98 -1.08 3.18 1.11
C PRO A 98 0.38 2.80 1.32
N ILE A 99 1.05 3.25 2.39
CA ILE A 99 2.47 2.98 2.62
C ILE A 99 2.76 1.48 2.66
N GLY A 100 1.98 0.71 3.44
CA GLY A 100 2.14 -0.75 3.49
C GLY A 100 1.98 -1.42 2.12
N HIS A 101 0.99 -0.98 1.33
CA HIS A 101 0.76 -1.52 0.00
C HIS A 101 1.85 -1.11 -1.01
N LEU A 102 2.39 0.10 -0.89
CA LEU A 102 3.48 0.59 -1.74
C LEU A 102 4.78 -0.18 -1.45
N ILE A 103 5.06 -0.52 -0.19
CA ILE A 103 6.18 -1.40 0.18
C ILE A 103 6.03 -2.77 -0.48
N GLU A 104 4.84 -3.37 -0.44
CA GLU A 104 4.61 -4.66 -1.10
C GLU A 104 4.73 -4.57 -2.62
N TYR A 105 4.20 -3.50 -3.23
CA TYR A 105 4.34 -3.23 -4.66
C TYR A 105 5.83 -3.12 -5.07
N TRP A 106 6.62 -2.40 -4.27
CA TRP A 106 8.07 -2.28 -4.44
C TRP A 106 8.75 -3.65 -4.44
N LEU A 107 8.41 -4.51 -3.47
CA LEU A 107 8.98 -5.85 -3.36
C LEU A 107 8.57 -6.75 -4.55
N HIS A 108 7.35 -6.61 -5.06
CA HIS A 108 6.91 -7.33 -6.26
C HIS A 108 7.61 -6.88 -7.55
N ARG A 109 8.11 -5.63 -7.62
CA ARG A 109 8.96 -5.16 -8.73
C ARG A 109 10.32 -5.85 -8.79
N SER A 110 10.69 -6.62 -7.76
CA SER A 110 12.02 -7.23 -7.60
C SER A 110 13.17 -6.22 -7.44
N GLU A 111 12.87 -5.00 -6.98
CA GLU A 111 13.86 -3.96 -6.68
C GLU A 111 14.34 -4.02 -5.21
N GLY A 112 13.90 -5.03 -4.46
CA GLY A 112 14.25 -5.25 -3.06
C GLY A 112 14.25 -6.73 -2.66
N PRO A 113 14.27 -7.03 -1.34
CA PRO A 113 14.27 -8.39 -0.80
C PRO A 113 13.06 -9.25 -1.23
N ASP A 114 13.15 -10.57 -1.11
CA ASP A 114 12.01 -11.48 -1.38
C ASP A 114 10.80 -11.13 -0.48
N LEU A 115 9.64 -10.91 -1.10
CA LEU A 115 8.41 -10.53 -0.40
C LEU A 115 8.04 -11.51 0.73
N ARG A 116 8.27 -12.82 0.59
CA ARG A 116 7.94 -13.77 1.66
C ARG A 116 8.83 -13.56 2.88
N ASN A 117 10.10 -13.20 2.68
CA ASN A 117 10.99 -12.85 3.78
C ASN A 117 10.52 -11.58 4.49
N TYR A 118 10.11 -10.54 3.73
CA TYR A 118 9.49 -9.35 4.29
C TYR A 118 8.23 -9.69 5.11
N LEU A 119 7.30 -10.45 4.53
CA LEU A 119 6.05 -10.84 5.18
C LEU A 119 6.28 -11.61 6.48
N ARG A 120 7.30 -12.46 6.55
CA ARG A 120 7.70 -13.15 7.79
C ARG A 120 8.21 -12.18 8.86
N LYS A 121 9.00 -11.17 8.49
CA LYS A 121 9.54 -10.16 9.42
C LYS A 121 8.40 -9.34 10.06
N ILE A 122 7.40 -8.97 9.28
CA ILE A 122 6.20 -8.27 9.79
C ILE A 122 5.16 -9.22 10.42
N ARG A 123 5.48 -10.52 10.54
CA ARG A 123 4.63 -11.56 11.16
C ARG A 123 3.28 -11.76 10.48
N MET A 124 3.21 -11.58 9.16
CA MET A 124 1.99 -11.81 8.38
C MET A 124 1.55 -13.30 8.47
N PRO A 125 0.33 -13.59 8.94
CA PRO A 125 -0.23 -14.94 8.89
C PRO A 125 -0.33 -15.44 7.44
N GLY A 126 -0.02 -16.71 7.21
CA GLY A 126 -0.17 -17.30 5.87
C GLY A 126 0.72 -16.67 4.79
N ALA A 127 1.87 -16.06 5.17
CA ALA A 127 2.76 -15.29 4.28
C ALA A 127 3.00 -15.90 2.89
N THR A 128 3.18 -17.22 2.79
CA THR A 128 3.40 -17.88 1.49
C THR A 128 2.18 -17.83 0.59
N ALA A 129 0.97 -18.07 1.12
CA ALA A 129 -0.27 -18.01 0.35
C ALA A 129 -0.55 -16.56 -0.06
N TYR A 130 -0.42 -15.63 0.90
CA TYR A 130 -0.58 -14.21 0.68
C TYR A 130 0.37 -13.66 -0.40
N ALA A 131 1.65 -14.03 -0.36
CA ALA A 131 2.63 -13.62 -1.37
C ALA A 131 2.25 -14.08 -2.79
N LYS A 132 1.75 -15.31 -2.93
CA LYS A 132 1.31 -15.85 -4.23
C LYS A 132 0.11 -15.08 -4.77
N GLU A 133 -0.86 -14.83 -3.91
CA GLU A 133 -2.09 -14.12 -4.29
C GLU A 133 -1.79 -12.67 -4.70
N THR A 134 -1.06 -11.95 -3.87
CA THR A 134 -0.68 -10.55 -4.16
C THR A 134 0.23 -10.44 -5.39
N ALA A 135 1.05 -11.45 -5.71
CA ALA A 135 1.84 -11.46 -6.94
C ALA A 135 0.97 -11.52 -8.21
N VAL A 136 -0.16 -12.23 -8.16
CA VAL A 136 -1.14 -12.22 -9.26
C VAL A 136 -1.78 -10.85 -9.39
N MET A 137 -2.19 -10.25 -8.27
CA MET A 137 -2.77 -8.89 -8.26
C MET A 137 -1.79 -7.86 -8.83
N PHE A 138 -0.51 -7.94 -8.47
CA PHE A 138 0.55 -7.09 -9.00
C PHE A 138 0.69 -7.22 -10.52
N ARG A 139 0.79 -8.45 -11.05
CA ARG A 139 0.91 -8.68 -12.50
C ARG A 139 -0.28 -8.11 -13.26
N VAL A 140 -1.50 -8.32 -12.76
CA VAL A 140 -2.72 -7.76 -13.35
C VAL A 140 -2.66 -6.23 -13.37
N ALA A 141 -2.30 -5.60 -12.24
CA ALA A 141 -2.20 -4.15 -12.14
C ALA A 141 -1.22 -3.53 -13.15
N ARG A 142 -0.13 -4.24 -13.47
CA ARG A 142 0.87 -3.83 -14.48
C ARG A 142 0.45 -4.12 -15.92
N MET A 143 -0.28 -5.20 -16.18
CA MET A 143 -0.66 -5.62 -17.54
C MET A 143 -1.74 -4.74 -18.17
N THR A 144 -2.61 -4.10 -17.39
CA THR A 144 -3.66 -3.21 -17.91
C THR A 144 -3.14 -1.86 -18.44
N ALA A 145 -1.84 -1.78 -18.77
CA ALA A 145 -1.20 -0.62 -19.39
C ALA A 145 -1.27 -0.64 -20.94
N ILE A 146 -1.84 -1.69 -21.56
CA ILE A 146 -2.02 -1.76 -23.02
C ILE A 146 -3.52 -1.72 -23.34
N SER A 147 -4.06 -0.51 -23.47
CA SER A 147 -5.25 -0.16 -24.27
C SER A 147 -5.33 1.37 -24.25
N GLN A 148 -4.53 2.00 -25.12
CA GLN A 148 -4.86 3.29 -25.70
C GLN A 148 -5.19 3.04 -27.16
#